data_AF-A0A7S3FMY6-F1
#
_entry.id   AF-A0A7S3FMY6-F1
#
_cell.length_a   1.000
_cell.length_b   1.000
_cell.length_c   1.000
_cell.angle_alpha   90.00
_cell.angle_beta   90.00
_cell.angle_gamma   90.00
#
_symmetry.space_group_name_H-M   'P 1'
#
loop_
_entity.id
_entity.type
_entity.pdbx_description
1 polymer ?
#
loop_
_entity_poly.entity_id
_entity_poly.type
_entity_poly.pdbx_seq_one_letter_code
_entity_poly.pdbx_strand_id
1 'polypeptide(L)'
;EPERPQDPPPARDGSYSLASFLQEKSRAGETMLPELPRGDTSVGPDDDSSPSPSPSGLDIPYQCAEDVSGLSLDELCRSSAVYNPEISWLAFNWRVLALACSERIPLLERLTFLSITASNLDEFFAKRVGGLKKQLEASKADKLRAEEEGGLTWTPDEQLELIAENVKRLSRSQDEILRERLEPRLAEEARLRIVHNVNELSARERERLSRYFTQELELLLTPIKLDPGHPFPFLQSLSIGLAVRLRGEEEGATSYAVVAIPSTVARWIPVKVEAQAEEAEGREGGAG
;
A
#
# COMPACT_ATOMS: atom_id res chain seq x y z
N GLU A 1 -2.16 -58.14 13.03
CA GLU A 1 -0.90 -57.39 12.90
C GLU A 1 -1.21 -55.92 12.97
N PRO A 2 -0.64 -55.15 13.93
CA PRO A 2 -0.86 -53.72 13.99
C PRO A 2 0.05 -53.02 12.97
N GLU A 3 -0.54 -52.09 12.21
CA GLU A 3 0.16 -51.25 11.25
C GLU A 3 1.24 -50.40 11.93
N ARG A 4 2.43 -50.35 11.32
CA ARG A 4 3.57 -49.58 11.81
C ARG A 4 3.28 -48.08 11.71
N PRO A 5 3.77 -47.26 12.66
CA PRO A 5 3.77 -45.82 12.52
C PRO A 5 4.69 -45.41 11.36
N GLN A 6 4.18 -44.56 10.47
CA GLN A 6 4.97 -43.91 9.43
C GLN A 6 5.93 -42.91 10.08
N ASP A 7 7.20 -42.94 9.68
CA ASP A 7 8.23 -42.01 10.13
C ASP A 7 7.84 -40.55 9.81
N PRO A 8 8.13 -39.58 10.70
CA PRO A 8 7.93 -38.17 10.41
C PRO A 8 8.88 -37.72 9.28
N PRO A 9 8.45 -36.79 8.40
CA PRO A 9 9.31 -36.27 7.35
C PRO A 9 10.52 -35.53 7.94
N PRO A 10 11.67 -35.51 7.25
CA PRO A 10 12.90 -34.95 7.80
C PRO A 10 12.75 -33.45 8.05
N ALA A 11 13.33 -32.99 9.17
CA ALA A 11 13.43 -31.59 9.54
C ALA A 11 14.10 -30.81 8.40
N ARG A 12 13.38 -29.83 7.85
CA ARG A 12 13.94 -28.87 6.90
C ARG A 12 14.55 -27.71 7.69
N ASP A 13 15.87 -27.68 7.74
CA ASP A 13 16.62 -26.45 7.94
C ASP A 13 16.31 -25.48 6.78
N GLY A 14 15.92 -24.25 7.11
CA GLY A 14 15.68 -23.21 6.13
C GLY A 14 14.75 -22.13 6.66
N SER A 15 15.31 -20.95 6.92
CA SER A 15 14.59 -19.73 7.31
C SER A 15 13.35 -19.48 6.43
N TYR A 16 12.17 -19.78 6.95
CA TYR A 16 10.91 -19.37 6.35
C TYR A 16 10.75 -17.86 6.57
N SER A 17 11.02 -17.06 5.55
CA SER A 17 10.76 -15.62 5.60
C SER A 17 9.25 -15.37 5.49
N LEU A 18 8.74 -14.42 6.26
CA LEU A 18 7.34 -13.96 6.19
C LEU A 18 6.98 -13.53 4.75
N ALA A 19 7.94 -13.02 3.99
CA ALA A 19 7.76 -12.70 2.58
C ALA A 19 7.48 -13.96 1.72
N SER A 20 8.14 -15.08 2.02
CA SER A 20 7.92 -16.36 1.35
C SER A 20 6.51 -16.90 1.64
N PHE A 21 6.07 -16.77 2.90
CA PHE A 21 4.73 -17.18 3.33
C PHE A 21 3.62 -16.33 2.69
N LEU A 22 3.79 -15.00 2.64
CA LEU A 22 2.83 -14.09 2.03
C LEU A 22 2.76 -14.24 0.49
N GLN A 23 3.90 -14.52 -0.16
CA GLN A 23 3.97 -14.76 -1.60
C GLN A 23 3.37 -16.12 -1.99
N GLU A 24 3.54 -17.14 -1.15
CA GLU A 24 2.92 -18.46 -1.30
C GLU A 24 1.40 -18.39 -1.10
N LYS A 25 0.93 -17.61 -0.12
CA LYS A 25 -0.51 -17.42 0.15
C LYS A 25 -1.20 -16.49 -0.85
N SER A 26 -0.51 -15.49 -1.40
CA SER A 26 -1.01 -14.67 -2.52
C SER A 26 -1.28 -15.49 -3.79
N ARG A 27 -0.45 -16.51 -4.07
CA ARG A 27 -0.64 -17.43 -5.20
C ARG A 27 -1.81 -18.40 -5.01
N ALA A 28 -2.19 -18.70 -3.76
CA ALA A 28 -3.21 -19.70 -3.46
C ALA A 28 -4.66 -19.21 -3.60
N GLY A 29 -4.91 -17.92 -3.82
CA GLY A 29 -6.27 -17.39 -4.05
C GLY A 29 -7.25 -17.57 -2.87
N GLU A 30 -6.75 -17.95 -1.68
CA GLU A 30 -7.56 -18.10 -0.47
C GLU A 30 -7.85 -16.73 0.14
N THR A 31 -9.14 -16.42 0.31
CA THR A 31 -9.58 -15.22 1.05
C THR A 31 -9.28 -15.44 2.53
N MET A 32 -8.31 -14.71 3.08
CA MET A 32 -7.89 -14.82 4.48
C MET A 32 -8.65 -13.81 5.37
N LEU A 33 -9.57 -14.31 6.19
CA LEU A 33 -9.67 -13.83 7.58
C LEU A 33 -8.74 -14.73 8.39
N PRO A 34 -7.73 -14.22 9.10
CA PRO A 34 -6.86 -15.07 9.92
C PRO A 34 -7.63 -15.56 11.16
N GLU A 35 -7.70 -16.87 11.37
CA GLU A 35 -8.03 -17.41 12.69
C GLU A 35 -6.87 -17.10 13.63
N LEU A 36 -7.15 -16.32 14.67
CA LEU A 36 -6.20 -16.01 15.73
C LEU A 36 -5.79 -17.31 16.45
N PRO A 37 -4.51 -17.46 16.87
CA PRO A 37 -4.08 -18.61 17.65
C PRO A 37 -4.89 -18.68 18.94
N ARG A 38 -5.51 -19.83 19.21
CA ARG A 38 -6.15 -20.11 20.50
C ARG A 38 -5.07 -20.23 21.56
N GLY A 39 -4.80 -19.12 22.25
CA GLY A 39 -3.98 -19.12 23.45
C GLY A 39 -4.72 -19.84 24.57
N ASP A 40 -4.06 -20.82 25.19
CA ASP A 40 -4.51 -21.47 26.41
C ASP A 40 -4.85 -20.43 27.48
N THR A 41 -6.08 -20.49 27.98
CA THR A 41 -6.55 -19.65 29.08
C THR A 41 -6.04 -20.24 30.40
N SER A 42 -4.90 -19.73 30.86
CA SER A 42 -4.61 -19.69 32.30
C SER A 42 -4.26 -18.26 32.68
N VAL A 43 -5.30 -17.47 32.96
CA VAL A 43 -5.17 -16.12 33.53
C VAL A 43 -5.18 -16.29 35.04
N GLY A 44 -4.01 -16.11 35.67
CA GLY A 44 -3.92 -15.86 37.11
C GLY A 44 -4.43 -14.45 37.42
N PRO A 45 -4.95 -14.20 38.64
CA PRO A 45 -5.54 -12.93 38.98
C PRO A 45 -4.43 -12.00 39.46
N ASP A 46 -3.98 -11.08 38.61
CA ASP A 46 -3.28 -9.90 39.11
C ASP A 46 -3.88 -8.64 38.48
N ASP A 47 -4.43 -7.89 39.41
CA ASP A 47 -5.01 -6.57 39.38
C ASP A 47 -3.90 -5.55 39.06
N ASP A 48 -3.98 -4.89 37.89
CA ASP A 48 -3.36 -3.57 37.73
C ASP A 48 -4.19 -2.72 36.76
N SER A 49 -4.95 -1.82 37.37
CA SER A 49 -5.76 -0.79 36.75
C SER A 49 -4.85 0.33 36.21
N SER A 50 -4.19 0.08 35.09
CA SER A 50 -3.47 1.10 34.32
C SER A 50 -3.84 0.96 32.85
N PRO A 51 -4.34 2.02 32.17
CA PRO A 51 -4.56 1.97 30.74
C PRO A 51 -3.19 1.82 30.08
N SER A 52 -2.93 0.63 29.54
CA SER A 52 -1.77 0.41 28.69
C SER A 52 -1.77 1.48 27.60
N PRO A 53 -0.69 2.26 27.42
CA PRO A 53 -0.66 3.26 26.36
C PRO A 53 -0.78 2.54 25.02
N SER A 54 -1.81 2.89 24.24
CA SER A 54 -2.01 2.40 22.88
C SER A 54 -0.68 2.49 22.10
N PRO A 55 -0.17 1.41 21.48
CA PRO A 55 1.23 1.37 21.01
C PRO A 55 1.56 2.25 19.79
N SER A 56 0.70 3.18 19.38
CA SER A 56 0.87 3.89 18.12
C SER A 56 0.06 5.17 18.14
N GLY A 57 0.73 6.32 18.16
CA GLY A 57 0.13 7.65 18.03
C GLY A 57 -0.46 7.91 16.64
N LEU A 58 -1.36 7.04 16.20
CA LEU A 58 -2.21 7.16 15.03
C LEU A 58 -3.65 7.29 15.53
N ASP A 59 -4.31 8.36 15.12
CA ASP A 59 -5.72 8.59 15.42
C ASP A 59 -6.57 7.72 14.48
N ILE A 60 -6.99 6.55 14.97
CA ILE A 60 -7.85 5.64 14.21
C ILE A 60 -9.25 6.24 14.20
N PRO A 61 -9.77 6.66 13.03
CA PRO A 61 -10.86 7.64 12.97
C PRO A 61 -12.25 7.09 13.25
N TYR A 62 -12.45 5.77 13.26
CA TYR A 62 -13.80 5.23 13.46
C TYR A 62 -14.12 5.01 14.93
N GLN A 63 -15.02 5.84 15.45
CA GLN A 63 -15.70 5.63 16.72
C GLN A 63 -17.17 5.33 16.41
N CYS A 64 -17.69 4.20 16.91
CA CYS A 64 -19.10 3.88 16.79
C CYS A 64 -19.92 4.96 17.52
N ALA A 65 -20.94 5.51 16.85
CA ALA A 65 -21.80 6.53 17.45
C ALA A 65 -22.82 5.95 18.45
N GLU A 66 -23.04 4.63 18.42
CA GLU A 66 -23.93 3.94 19.34
C GLU A 66 -23.23 3.56 20.65
N ASP A 67 -23.97 3.59 21.75
CA ASP A 67 -23.50 3.07 23.02
C ASP A 67 -23.43 1.54 22.98
N VAL A 68 -22.22 1.04 22.79
CA VAL A 68 -21.90 -0.38 22.69
C VAL A 68 -21.60 -1.03 24.05
N SER A 69 -21.60 -0.27 25.15
CA SER A 69 -21.11 -0.74 26.46
C SER A 69 -21.91 -1.88 27.07
N GLY A 70 -23.17 -2.06 26.64
CA GLY A 70 -24.07 -3.12 27.10
C GLY A 70 -24.19 -4.34 26.17
N LEU A 71 -23.50 -4.35 25.03
CA LEU A 71 -23.62 -5.41 24.02
C LEU A 71 -22.51 -6.46 24.18
N SER A 72 -22.88 -7.73 24.05
CA SER A 72 -21.91 -8.82 23.92
C SER A 72 -21.18 -8.75 22.57
N LEU A 73 -19.99 -9.37 22.48
CA LEU A 73 -19.22 -9.43 21.23
C LEU A 73 -20.03 -10.04 20.07
N ASP A 74 -20.86 -11.03 20.38
CA ASP A 74 -21.71 -11.70 19.40
C ASP A 74 -22.84 -10.78 18.88
N GLU A 75 -23.42 -9.96 19.76
CA GLU A 75 -24.41 -8.94 19.39
C GLU A 75 -23.77 -7.82 18.56
N LEU A 76 -22.56 -7.38 18.91
CA LEU A 76 -21.81 -6.37 18.15
C LEU A 76 -21.52 -6.83 16.73
N CYS A 77 -21.04 -8.06 16.55
CA CYS A 77 -20.70 -8.61 15.24
C CYS A 77 -21.91 -8.89 14.35
N ARG A 78 -23.11 -9.06 14.92
CA ARG A 78 -24.35 -9.32 14.18
C ARG A 78 -25.20 -8.08 13.95
N SER A 79 -24.97 -7.01 14.72
CA SER A 79 -25.73 -5.77 14.58
C SER A 79 -25.29 -5.00 13.34
N SER A 80 -26.20 -4.85 12.38
CA SER A 80 -26.04 -3.96 11.24
C SER A 80 -26.15 -2.48 11.61
N ALA A 81 -26.32 -2.13 12.89
CA ALA A 81 -26.18 -0.75 13.35
C ALA A 81 -24.74 -0.43 13.79
N VAL A 82 -23.96 -1.46 14.14
CA VAL A 82 -22.64 -1.31 14.76
C VAL A 82 -21.51 -1.83 13.86
N TYR A 83 -21.68 -3.00 13.25
CA TYR A 83 -20.62 -3.66 12.49
C TYR A 83 -20.67 -3.36 10.99
N ASN A 84 -19.75 -2.52 10.52
CA ASN A 84 -19.49 -2.33 9.10
C ASN A 84 -18.26 -3.16 8.66
N PRO A 85 -18.41 -4.15 7.74
CA PRO A 85 -17.29 -4.98 7.29
C PRO A 85 -16.16 -4.20 6.61
N GLU A 86 -16.50 -3.17 5.84
CA GLU A 86 -15.53 -2.40 5.06
C GLU A 86 -14.71 -1.48 5.97
N ILE A 87 -15.33 -0.88 6.97
CA ILE A 87 -14.64 -0.11 8.01
C ILE A 87 -13.80 -1.01 8.91
N SER A 88 -14.29 -2.20 9.24
CA SER A 88 -13.52 -3.20 10.00
C SER A 88 -12.27 -3.65 9.24
N TRP A 89 -12.38 -3.79 7.91
CA TRP A 89 -11.24 -4.05 7.04
C TRP A 89 -10.24 -2.88 7.03
N LEU A 90 -10.71 -1.63 6.94
CA LEU A 90 -9.83 -0.45 7.02
C LEU A 90 -9.15 -0.37 8.39
N ALA A 91 -9.86 -0.67 9.48
CA ALA A 91 -9.30 -0.73 10.83
C ALA A 91 -8.23 -1.82 10.98
N PHE A 92 -8.37 -2.94 10.26
CA PHE A 92 -7.27 -3.90 10.11
C PHE A 92 -6.06 -3.25 9.42
N ASN A 93 -6.25 -2.56 8.29
CA ASN A 93 -5.13 -1.96 7.57
C ASN A 93 -4.44 -0.85 8.39
N TRP A 94 -5.19 -0.10 9.21
CA TRP A 94 -4.64 0.83 10.21
C TRP A 94 -3.72 0.15 11.23
N ARG A 95 -4.10 -1.05 11.71
CA ARG A 95 -3.24 -1.83 12.62
C ARG A 95 -1.96 -2.31 11.93
N VAL A 96 -2.02 -2.64 10.63
CA VAL A 96 -0.80 -2.95 9.87
C VAL A 96 0.08 -1.70 9.71
N LEU A 97 -0.52 -0.52 9.49
CA LEU A 97 0.22 0.75 9.43
C LEU A 97 0.89 1.11 10.76
N ALA A 98 0.24 0.80 11.88
CA ALA A 98 0.83 0.98 13.21
C ALA A 98 2.15 0.20 13.40
N LEU A 99 2.32 -0.94 12.72
CA LEU A 99 3.59 -1.69 12.74
C LEU A 99 4.73 -0.90 12.08
N ALA A 100 4.45 -0.09 11.04
CA ALA A 100 5.44 0.80 10.44
C ALA A 100 5.91 1.91 11.41
N CYS A 101 5.14 2.19 12.47
CA CYS A 101 5.51 3.15 13.52
C CYS A 101 6.29 2.53 14.69
N SER A 102 6.27 1.21 14.84
CA SER A 102 6.82 0.54 16.02
C SER A 102 8.35 0.52 15.99
N GLU A 103 8.98 1.12 16.99
CA GLU A 103 10.44 1.11 17.14
C GLU A 103 11.01 -0.27 17.52
N ARG A 104 10.15 -1.20 17.94
CA ARG A 104 10.53 -2.59 18.20
C ARG A 104 10.78 -3.37 16.90
N ILE A 105 10.35 -2.84 15.76
CA ILE A 105 10.49 -3.46 14.45
C ILE A 105 11.70 -2.84 13.74
N PRO A 106 12.59 -3.66 13.13
CA PRO A 106 13.74 -3.17 12.38
C PRO A 106 13.35 -2.15 11.31
N LEU A 107 14.19 -1.15 11.07
CA LEU A 107 13.87 0.01 10.22
C LEU A 107 13.40 -0.38 8.80
N LEU A 108 14.07 -1.35 8.17
CA LEU A 108 13.67 -1.81 6.83
C LEU A 108 12.36 -2.61 6.85
N GLU A 109 12.09 -3.37 7.91
CA GLU A 109 10.80 -4.07 8.06
C GLU A 109 9.63 -3.09 8.25
N ARG A 110 9.89 -1.92 8.86
CA ARG A 110 8.88 -0.85 8.94
C ARG A 110 8.51 -0.30 7.56
N LEU A 111 9.47 -0.19 6.64
CA LEU A 111 9.17 0.12 5.24
C LEU A 111 8.36 -1.00 4.57
N THR A 112 8.65 -2.26 4.90
CA THR A 112 7.86 -3.40 4.42
C THR A 112 6.41 -3.28 4.86
N PHE A 113 6.14 -2.99 6.14
CA PHE A 113 4.77 -2.77 6.63
C PHE A 113 4.08 -1.58 5.96
N LEU A 114 4.81 -0.49 5.73
CA LEU A 114 4.30 0.64 4.95
C LEU A 114 3.89 0.19 3.53
N SER A 115 4.72 -0.59 2.84
CA SER A 115 4.40 -1.12 1.51
C SER A 115 3.21 -2.08 1.54
N ILE A 116 3.13 -2.96 2.55
CA ILE A 116 2.01 -3.91 2.70
C ILE A 116 0.70 -3.14 2.84
N THR A 117 0.67 -2.06 3.63
CA THR A 117 -0.55 -1.27 3.82
C THR A 117 -1.06 -0.64 2.53
N ALA A 118 -0.15 -0.22 1.63
CA ALA A 118 -0.51 0.28 0.30
C ALA A 118 -1.02 -0.84 -0.62
N SER A 119 -0.33 -1.99 -0.67
CA SER A 119 -0.76 -3.13 -1.50
C SER A 119 -2.10 -3.72 -1.05
N ASN A 120 -2.34 -3.80 0.26
CA ASN A 120 -3.64 -4.20 0.80
C ASN A 120 -4.74 -3.24 0.32
N LEU A 121 -4.45 -1.94 0.31
CA LEU A 121 -5.40 -0.93 -0.14
C LEU A 121 -5.72 -1.08 -1.63
N ASP A 122 -4.73 -1.37 -2.48
CA ASP A 122 -4.96 -1.66 -3.90
C ASP A 122 -5.94 -2.83 -4.10
N GLU A 123 -5.76 -3.91 -3.34
CA GLU A 123 -6.66 -5.07 -3.38
C GLU A 123 -8.07 -4.74 -2.89
N PHE A 124 -8.17 -3.97 -1.81
CA PHE A 124 -9.44 -3.50 -1.28
C PHE A 124 -10.21 -2.64 -2.30
N PHE A 125 -9.52 -1.74 -3.00
CA PHE A 125 -10.15 -0.94 -4.06
C PHE A 125 -10.60 -1.81 -5.23
N ALA A 126 -9.76 -2.73 -5.68
CA ALA A 126 -10.07 -3.60 -6.80
C ALA A 126 -11.29 -4.50 -6.52
N LYS A 127 -11.39 -5.05 -5.31
CA LYS A 127 -12.44 -6.01 -4.93
C LYS A 127 -13.65 -5.35 -4.28
N ARG A 128 -13.45 -4.66 -3.15
CA ARG A 128 -14.53 -4.16 -2.28
C ARG A 128 -15.17 -2.89 -2.84
N VAL A 129 -14.37 -1.86 -3.10
CA VAL A 129 -14.86 -0.60 -3.67
C VAL A 129 -15.45 -0.81 -5.06
N GLY A 130 -14.81 -1.65 -5.88
CA GLY A 130 -15.36 -2.06 -7.18
C GLY A 130 -16.74 -2.74 -7.05
N GLY A 131 -16.92 -3.61 -6.06
CA GLY A 131 -18.20 -4.25 -5.74
C GLY A 131 -19.28 -3.25 -5.32
N LEU A 132 -18.95 -2.36 -4.37
CA LEU A 132 -19.88 -1.31 -3.90
C LEU A 132 -20.31 -0.38 -5.03
N LYS A 133 -19.40 0.00 -5.94
CA LYS A 133 -19.75 0.81 -7.12
C LYS A 133 -20.71 0.07 -8.05
N LYS A 134 -20.52 -1.23 -8.29
CA LYS A 134 -21.46 -2.03 -9.09
C LYS A 134 -22.84 -2.11 -8.42
N GLN A 135 -22.88 -2.30 -7.11
CA GLN A 135 -24.12 -2.28 -6.35
C GLN A 135 -24.81 -0.92 -6.45
N LEU A 136 -24.09 0.18 -6.29
CA LEU A 136 -24.63 1.53 -6.42
C LEU A 136 -25.24 1.78 -7.81
N GLU A 137 -24.57 1.38 -8.88
CA GLU A 137 -25.09 1.53 -10.24
C GLU A 137 -26.34 0.66 -10.49
N ALA A 138 -26.36 -0.58 -9.98
CA ALA A 138 -27.54 -1.43 -10.03
C ALA A 138 -28.70 -0.84 -9.21
N SER A 139 -28.44 -0.37 -7.99
CA SER A 139 -29.44 0.28 -7.14
C SER A 139 -29.98 1.58 -7.76
N LYS A 140 -29.20 2.34 -8.53
CA LYS A 140 -29.72 3.49 -9.29
C LYS A 140 -30.63 3.06 -10.43
N ALA A 141 -30.33 1.94 -11.09
CA ALA A 141 -31.19 1.37 -12.12
C ALA A 141 -32.51 0.80 -11.51
N ASP A 142 -32.41 0.22 -10.31
CA ASP A 142 -33.52 -0.43 -9.58
C ASP A 142 -34.28 0.52 -8.65
N LYS A 143 -33.78 1.72 -8.33
CA LYS A 143 -34.53 2.79 -7.63
C LYS A 143 -35.73 3.29 -8.45
N LEU A 144 -35.87 2.87 -9.71
CA LEU A 144 -37.14 2.94 -10.45
C LEU A 144 -38.20 1.91 -9.98
N ARG A 145 -37.87 1.01 -9.05
CA ARG A 145 -38.69 -0.16 -8.67
C ARG A 145 -38.79 -0.49 -7.18
N ALA A 146 -37.96 0.04 -6.28
CA ALA A 146 -37.84 -0.48 -4.91
C ALA A 146 -37.89 0.60 -3.81
N GLU A 147 -39.02 1.30 -3.68
CA GLU A 147 -39.29 2.15 -2.51
C GLU A 147 -39.83 1.35 -1.28
N GLU A 148 -39.95 0.01 -1.36
CA GLU A 148 -40.89 -0.72 -0.47
C GLU A 148 -40.31 -1.66 0.60
N GLU A 149 -39.00 -1.95 0.68
CA GLU A 149 -38.52 -2.91 1.70
C GLU A 149 -37.36 -2.36 2.55
N GLY A 150 -37.68 -2.11 3.84
CA GLY A 150 -36.78 -1.98 4.99
C GLY A 150 -35.35 -1.51 4.71
N GLY A 151 -35.11 -0.21 4.89
CA GLY A 151 -33.84 0.45 4.58
C GLY A 151 -32.62 -0.31 5.11
N LEU A 152 -31.68 -0.62 4.20
CA LEU A 152 -30.33 -1.02 4.60
C LEU A 152 -29.78 0.03 5.56
N THR A 153 -29.20 -0.42 6.68
CA THR A 153 -28.58 0.48 7.67
C THR A 153 -27.36 1.22 7.12
N TRP A 154 -26.72 0.69 6.05
CA TRP A 154 -25.68 1.41 5.30
C TRP A 154 -25.89 1.27 3.80
N THR A 155 -26.23 2.36 3.13
CA THR A 155 -26.36 2.37 1.67
C THR A 155 -24.99 2.27 1.00
N PRO A 156 -24.89 1.78 -0.26
CA PRO A 156 -23.61 1.73 -0.97
C PRO A 156 -22.93 3.10 -1.09
N ASP A 157 -23.71 4.18 -1.23
CA ASP A 157 -23.24 5.57 -1.23
C ASP A 157 -22.65 5.99 0.12
N GLU A 158 -23.35 5.76 1.23
CA GLU A 158 -22.84 6.05 2.58
C GLU A 158 -21.53 5.28 2.86
N GLN A 159 -21.46 4.01 2.47
CA GLN A 159 -20.25 3.20 2.64
C GLN A 159 -19.08 3.76 1.84
N LEU A 160 -19.30 4.17 0.59
CA LEU A 160 -18.26 4.76 -0.26
C LEU A 160 -17.74 6.09 0.31
N GLU A 161 -18.61 6.91 0.90
CA GLU A 161 -18.23 8.15 1.57
C GLU A 161 -17.37 7.88 2.82
N LEU A 162 -17.82 6.96 3.67
CA LEU A 162 -17.08 6.55 4.87
C LEU A 162 -15.70 5.97 4.53
N ILE A 163 -15.64 5.12 3.50
CA ILE A 163 -14.39 4.57 2.96
C ILE A 163 -13.49 5.71 2.48
N ALA A 164 -14.01 6.63 1.67
CA ALA A 164 -13.22 7.73 1.11
C ALA A 164 -12.60 8.62 2.19
N GLU A 165 -13.34 8.91 3.27
CA GLU A 165 -12.81 9.66 4.41
C GLU A 165 -11.69 8.90 5.13
N ASN A 166 -11.93 7.63 5.45
CA ASN A 166 -10.95 6.78 6.15
C ASN A 166 -9.66 6.61 5.34
N VAL A 167 -9.79 6.37 4.03
CA VAL A 167 -8.64 6.18 3.14
C VAL A 167 -7.83 7.48 3.01
N LYS A 168 -8.47 8.66 2.91
CA LYS A 168 -7.74 9.94 2.88
C LYS A 168 -6.87 10.12 4.12
N ARG A 169 -7.39 9.76 5.30
CA ARG A 169 -6.64 9.82 6.56
C ARG A 169 -5.50 8.79 6.57
N LEU A 170 -5.77 7.55 6.16
CA LEU A 170 -4.76 6.48 6.09
C LEU A 170 -3.60 6.87 5.16
N SER A 171 -3.90 7.34 3.95
CA SER A 171 -2.87 7.75 2.97
C SER A 171 -2.04 8.93 3.47
N ARG A 172 -2.67 9.92 4.14
CA ARG A 172 -1.92 11.01 4.76
C ARG A 172 -0.96 10.49 5.83
N SER A 173 -1.43 9.59 6.70
CA SER A 173 -0.56 8.99 7.72
C SER A 173 0.56 8.15 7.12
N GLN A 174 0.34 7.44 6.01
CA GLN A 174 1.41 6.74 5.28
C GLN A 174 2.50 7.72 4.81
N ASP A 175 2.11 8.84 4.20
CA ASP A 175 3.03 9.87 3.73
C ASP A 175 3.83 10.51 4.88
N GLU A 176 3.15 10.87 5.97
CA GLU A 176 3.78 11.42 7.17
C GLU A 176 4.77 10.43 7.81
N ILE A 177 4.38 9.17 7.95
CA ILE A 177 5.27 8.12 8.48
C ILE A 177 6.52 7.98 7.61
N LEU A 178 6.36 7.92 6.30
CA LEU A 178 7.49 7.81 5.38
C LEU A 178 8.41 9.03 5.49
N ARG A 179 7.87 10.23 5.27
CA ARG A 179 8.65 11.47 5.11
C ARG A 179 9.23 11.97 6.43
N GLU A 180 8.47 11.90 7.51
CA GLU A 180 8.84 12.55 8.77
C GLU A 180 9.51 11.59 9.75
N ARG A 181 9.27 10.27 9.62
CA ARG A 181 9.77 9.29 10.59
C ARG A 181 10.77 8.31 10.00
N LEU A 182 10.50 7.75 8.82
CA LEU A 182 11.34 6.70 8.24
C LEU A 182 12.50 7.28 7.43
N GLU A 183 12.25 8.23 6.55
CA GLU A 183 13.29 8.85 5.69
C GLU A 183 14.47 9.44 6.47
N PRO A 184 14.27 10.23 7.55
CA PRO A 184 15.39 10.75 8.34
C PRO A 184 16.24 9.63 8.96
N ARG A 185 15.58 8.59 9.48
CA ARG A 185 16.26 7.43 10.10
C ARG A 185 16.99 6.59 9.07
N LEU A 186 16.45 6.44 7.86
CA LEU A 186 17.15 5.78 6.76
C LEU A 186 18.43 6.52 6.38
N ALA A 187 18.37 7.85 6.35
CA ALA A 187 19.55 8.67 6.06
C ALA A 187 20.61 8.57 7.17
N GLU A 188 20.19 8.57 8.45
CA GLU A 188 21.10 8.55 9.60
C GLU A 188 21.66 7.15 9.89
N GLU A 189 20.79 6.14 10.04
CA GLU A 189 21.16 4.80 10.48
C GLU A 189 21.69 3.93 9.33
N ALA A 190 21.06 4.03 8.14
CA ALA A 190 21.36 3.18 6.99
C ALA A 190 22.15 3.89 5.89
N ARG A 191 22.41 5.21 6.02
CA ARG A 191 23.05 6.04 4.98
C ARG A 191 22.32 6.01 3.63
N LEU A 192 21.02 5.76 3.65
CA LEU A 192 20.14 5.73 2.50
C LEU A 192 19.34 7.03 2.43
N ARG A 193 19.68 7.89 1.46
CA ARG A 193 18.97 9.15 1.22
C ARG A 193 18.05 9.03 0.02
N ILE A 194 16.77 9.28 0.23
CA ILE A 194 15.79 9.45 -0.85
C ILE A 194 15.91 10.89 -1.35
N VAL A 195 16.04 11.05 -2.67
CA VAL A 195 16.08 12.38 -3.32
C VAL A 195 14.70 12.66 -3.90
N HIS A 196 14.05 13.74 -3.45
CA HIS A 196 12.71 14.10 -3.91
C HIS A 196 12.75 15.04 -5.11
N ASN A 197 13.80 15.84 -5.23
CA ASN A 197 13.94 16.81 -6.30
C ASN A 197 15.31 16.72 -6.98
N VAL A 198 15.31 16.82 -8.31
CA VAL A 198 16.53 16.96 -9.13
C VAL A 198 17.41 18.12 -8.66
N ASN A 199 16.83 19.15 -8.06
CA ASN A 199 17.54 20.30 -7.52
C ASN A 199 18.44 19.97 -6.32
N GLU A 200 18.19 18.88 -5.62
CA GLU A 200 19.04 18.40 -4.50
C GLU A 200 20.29 17.64 -4.98
N LEU A 201 20.39 17.39 -6.29
CA LEU A 201 21.51 16.68 -6.90
C LEU A 201 22.65 17.64 -7.23
N SER A 202 23.87 17.17 -7.03
CA SER A 202 25.09 17.82 -7.53
C SER A 202 25.13 17.83 -9.07
N ALA A 203 25.95 18.69 -9.66
CA ALA A 203 26.09 18.78 -11.11
C ALA A 203 26.49 17.43 -11.74
N ARG A 204 27.42 16.69 -11.11
CA ARG A 204 27.87 15.36 -11.58
C ARG A 204 26.76 14.31 -11.53
N GLU A 205 25.95 14.31 -10.47
CA GLU A 205 24.81 13.41 -10.33
C GLU A 205 23.72 13.71 -11.37
N ARG A 206 23.43 14.99 -11.61
CA ARG A 206 22.47 15.41 -12.66
C ARG A 206 22.94 14.97 -14.04
N GLU A 207 24.20 15.23 -14.39
CA GLU A 207 24.76 14.84 -15.68
C GLU A 207 24.68 13.33 -15.91
N ARG A 208 24.99 12.52 -14.88
CA ARG A 208 24.82 11.07 -14.95
C ARG A 208 23.37 10.67 -15.20
N LEU A 209 22.42 11.19 -14.42
CA LEU A 209 21.01 10.85 -14.59
C LEU A 209 20.44 11.36 -15.91
N SER A 210 20.91 12.50 -16.43
CA SER A 210 20.56 12.98 -17.76
C SER A 210 21.05 12.02 -18.85
N ARG A 211 22.29 11.50 -18.74
CA ARG A 211 22.76 10.46 -19.66
C ARG A 211 21.91 9.20 -19.58
N TYR A 212 21.64 8.70 -18.38
CA TYR A 212 20.76 7.54 -18.18
C TYR A 212 19.38 7.77 -18.81
N PHE A 213 18.81 8.95 -18.62
CA PHE A 213 17.53 9.30 -19.22
C PHE A 213 17.58 9.25 -20.76
N THR A 214 18.50 9.99 -21.39
CA THR A 214 18.55 10.11 -22.86
C THR A 214 19.02 8.82 -23.55
N GLN A 215 19.88 8.04 -22.92
CA GLN A 215 20.46 6.83 -23.53
C GLN A 215 19.61 5.57 -23.30
N GLU A 216 18.86 5.51 -22.20
CA GLU A 216 18.12 4.29 -21.81
C GLU A 216 16.63 4.55 -21.66
N LEU A 217 16.23 5.50 -20.80
CA LEU A 217 14.81 5.68 -20.46
C LEU A 217 13.98 6.25 -21.61
N GLU A 218 14.47 7.28 -22.28
CA GLU A 218 13.74 8.02 -23.32
C GLU A 218 13.26 7.09 -24.45
N LEU A 219 14.08 6.10 -24.80
CA LEU A 219 13.78 5.09 -25.82
C LEU A 219 12.64 4.14 -25.42
N LEU A 220 12.32 4.05 -24.13
CA LEU A 220 11.26 3.21 -23.58
C LEU A 220 9.96 4.00 -23.33
N LEU A 221 10.02 5.33 -23.35
CA LEU A 221 8.87 6.19 -23.10
C LEU A 221 8.13 6.46 -24.42
N THR A 222 6.82 6.23 -24.42
CA THR A 222 5.95 6.56 -25.56
C THR A 222 4.92 7.61 -25.12
N PRO A 223 5.22 8.91 -25.31
CA PRO A 223 4.25 9.97 -25.05
C PRO A 223 3.04 9.85 -25.99
N ILE A 224 1.84 9.85 -25.43
CA ILE A 224 0.59 9.84 -26.18
C ILE A 224 -0.09 11.19 -26.00
N LYS A 225 -0.20 11.97 -27.08
CA LYS A 225 -0.97 13.21 -27.07
C LYS A 225 -2.46 12.89 -26.89
N LEU A 226 -3.13 13.66 -26.04
CA LEU A 226 -4.58 13.61 -25.88
C LEU A 226 -5.20 14.66 -26.78
N ASP A 227 -6.14 14.24 -27.61
CA ASP A 227 -6.94 15.11 -28.45
C ASP A 227 -8.39 14.61 -28.52
N PRO A 228 -9.38 15.49 -28.78
CA PRO A 228 -10.79 15.10 -28.82
C PRO A 228 -11.15 14.14 -29.97
N GLY A 229 -10.29 14.01 -30.98
CA GLY A 229 -10.54 13.21 -32.17
C GLY A 229 -10.19 11.73 -32.01
N HIS A 230 -9.45 11.36 -30.96
CA HIS A 230 -9.04 9.98 -30.70
C HIS A 230 -9.57 9.48 -29.35
N PRO A 231 -9.84 8.17 -29.22
CA PRO A 231 -10.22 7.59 -27.93
C PRO A 231 -9.10 7.77 -26.91
N PHE A 232 -9.48 7.95 -25.64
CA PHE A 232 -8.51 8.04 -24.55
C PHE A 232 -7.64 6.77 -24.51
N PRO A 233 -6.31 6.89 -24.36
CA PRO A 233 -5.42 5.74 -24.39
C PRO A 233 -5.73 4.78 -23.25
N PHE A 234 -5.60 3.47 -23.52
CA PHE A 234 -5.71 2.47 -22.48
C PHE A 234 -4.55 2.62 -21.49
N LEU A 235 -4.86 2.79 -20.21
CA LEU A 235 -3.89 2.83 -19.12
C LEU A 235 -4.03 1.54 -18.31
N GLN A 236 -2.92 0.81 -18.16
CA GLN A 236 -2.91 -0.42 -17.38
C GLN A 236 -3.19 -0.11 -15.90
N SER A 237 -3.96 -0.97 -15.24
CA SER A 237 -4.22 -0.85 -13.80
C SER A 237 -2.90 -0.90 -13.01
N LEU A 238 -2.80 -0.08 -11.96
CA LEU A 238 -1.60 0.09 -11.12
C LEU A 238 -0.33 0.52 -11.88
N SER A 239 -0.45 0.97 -13.15
CA SER A 239 0.67 1.57 -13.85
C SER A 239 0.89 3.01 -13.38
N ILE A 240 2.15 3.43 -13.43
CA ILE A 240 2.53 4.81 -13.14
C ILE A 240 2.64 5.55 -14.47
N GLY A 241 2.02 6.71 -14.54
CA GLY A 241 2.09 7.58 -15.72
C GLY A 241 2.11 9.05 -15.33
N LEU A 242 2.68 9.87 -16.20
CA LEU A 242 2.69 11.32 -16.07
C LEU A 242 1.61 11.90 -16.99
N ALA A 243 0.68 12.66 -16.42
CA ALA A 243 -0.22 13.52 -17.17
C ALA A 243 0.44 14.90 -17.31
N VAL A 244 0.83 15.26 -18.53
CA VAL A 244 1.60 16.47 -18.83
C VAL A 244 0.72 17.47 -19.56
N ARG A 245 0.70 18.71 -19.07
CA ARG A 245 0.09 19.84 -19.77
C ARG A 245 1.16 20.57 -20.58
N LEU A 246 0.95 20.64 -21.89
CA LEU A 246 1.82 21.30 -22.85
C LEU A 246 1.21 22.66 -23.21
N ARG A 247 2.05 23.69 -23.18
CA ARG A 247 1.70 25.01 -23.71
C ARG A 247 2.02 25.03 -25.20
N GLY A 248 1.04 25.34 -26.04
CA GLY A 248 1.21 25.50 -27.47
C GLY A 248 1.95 26.79 -27.82
N GLU A 249 2.38 26.90 -29.07
CA GLU A 249 3.09 28.08 -29.59
C GLU A 249 2.17 29.30 -29.73
N GLU A 250 0.88 29.08 -29.97
CA GLU A 250 -0.14 30.13 -29.99
C GLU A 250 -0.60 30.50 -28.58
N GLU A 251 -0.86 31.79 -28.37
CA GLU A 251 -1.33 32.32 -27.10
C GLU A 251 -2.70 31.70 -26.73
N GLY A 252 -2.73 30.94 -25.62
CA GLY A 252 -3.92 30.24 -25.14
C GLY A 252 -4.06 28.78 -25.60
N ALA A 253 -3.25 28.32 -26.55
CA ALA A 253 -3.27 26.91 -26.96
C ALA A 253 -2.72 26.01 -25.84
N THR A 254 -3.55 25.07 -25.38
CA THR A 254 -3.15 24.07 -24.38
C THR A 254 -3.39 22.69 -24.96
N SER A 255 -2.41 21.80 -24.86
CA SER A 255 -2.58 20.38 -25.18
C SER A 255 -2.13 19.52 -24.01
N TYR A 256 -2.54 18.25 -24.01
CA TYR A 256 -2.21 17.31 -22.96
C TYR A 256 -1.53 16.09 -23.56
N ALA A 257 -0.66 15.46 -22.79
CA ALA A 257 -0.04 14.19 -23.15
C ALA A 257 0.01 13.30 -21.91
N VAL A 258 -0.04 11.99 -22.14
CA VAL A 258 0.23 10.99 -21.11
C VAL A 258 1.51 10.27 -21.46
N VAL A 259 2.40 10.13 -20.48
CA VAL A 259 3.63 9.35 -20.60
C VAL A 259 3.53 8.19 -19.61
N ALA A 260 3.27 6.98 -20.11
CA ALA A 260 3.28 5.79 -19.27
C ALA A 260 4.73 5.41 -18.96
N ILE A 261 5.00 5.07 -17.69
CA ILE A 261 6.30 4.57 -17.25
C ILE A 261 6.24 3.04 -17.29
N PRO A 262 7.04 2.37 -18.15
CA PRO A 262 7.07 0.93 -18.22
C PRO A 262 7.46 0.30 -16.89
N SER A 263 6.80 -0.79 -16.50
CA SER A 263 7.13 -1.54 -15.28
C SER A 263 8.49 -2.26 -15.35
N THR A 264 9.08 -2.36 -16.54
CA THR A 264 10.43 -2.89 -16.76
C THR A 264 11.51 -1.93 -16.26
N VAL A 265 11.20 -0.64 -16.11
CA VAL A 265 12.12 0.36 -15.57
C VAL A 265 12.17 0.23 -14.06
N ALA A 266 13.38 0.22 -13.50
CA ALA A 266 13.57 0.19 -12.06
C ALA A 266 12.94 1.44 -11.41
N ARG A 267 12.04 1.23 -10.44
CA ARG A 267 11.36 2.32 -9.71
C ARG A 267 12.34 3.17 -8.89
N TRP A 268 13.44 2.57 -8.43
CA TRP A 268 14.47 3.23 -7.67
C TRP A 268 15.78 3.19 -8.46
N ILE A 269 16.34 4.35 -8.74
CA ILE A 269 17.59 4.49 -9.49
C ILE A 269 18.67 5.03 -8.54
N PRO A 270 19.81 4.35 -8.39
CA PRO A 270 20.89 4.85 -7.55
C PRO A 270 21.49 6.11 -8.18
N VAL A 271 21.59 7.17 -7.38
CA VAL A 271 22.09 8.49 -7.81
C VAL A 271 23.63 8.54 -7.81
N LYS A 272 24.28 7.94 -6.80
CA LYS A 272 25.74 7.94 -6.67
C LYS A 272 26.39 6.93 -7.60
N VAL A 273 27.47 7.35 -8.25
CA VAL A 273 28.41 6.44 -8.92
C VAL A 273 29.17 5.76 -7.79
N GLU A 274 29.02 4.45 -7.62
CA GLU A 274 29.95 3.74 -6.75
C GLU A 274 31.36 3.88 -7.36
N ALA A 275 32.31 4.36 -6.56
CA ALA A 275 33.71 4.53 -6.97
C ALA A 275 34.38 3.21 -7.42
N GLN A 276 33.70 2.07 -7.27
CA GLN A 276 34.21 0.76 -7.64
C GLN A 276 34.36 0.56 -9.16
N ALA A 277 33.77 1.41 -10.00
CA ALA A 277 33.95 1.33 -11.45
C ALA A 277 35.23 2.02 -11.96
N GLU A 278 35.76 3.04 -11.27
CA GLU A 278 36.96 3.75 -11.72
C GLU A 278 38.27 2.99 -11.38
N GLU A 279 38.26 2.09 -10.38
CA GLU A 279 39.43 1.24 -10.08
C GLU A 279 39.60 0.06 -11.05
N ALA A 280 38.56 -0.33 -11.79
CA ALA A 280 38.64 -1.39 -12.79
C ALA A 280 39.29 -0.88 -14.10
N GLU A 281 38.93 0.32 -14.54
CA GLU A 281 39.54 0.94 -15.74
C GLU A 281 40.95 1.49 -15.48
N GLY A 282 41.26 1.91 -14.24
CA GLY A 282 42.60 2.38 -13.86
C GLY A 282 43.67 1.29 -13.71
N ARG A 283 43.27 0.01 -13.61
CA ARG A 283 44.20 -1.14 -13.52
C ARG A 283 44.56 -1.78 -14.86
N GLU A 284 43.73 -1.63 -15.89
CA GLU A 284 44.03 -2.17 -17.23
C GLU A 284 44.88 -1.21 -18.10
N GLY A 285 44.92 0.09 -17.79
CA GLY A 285 45.74 1.07 -18.53
C GLY A 285 47.21 1.19 -18.09
N GLY A 286 47.66 0.39 -17.13
CA GLY A 286 48.99 0.50 -16.50
C GLY A 286 49.96 -0.65 -16.78
N ALA A 287 49.62 -1.59 -17.66
CA ALA A 287 50.49 -2.69 -18.07
C ALA A 287 50.40 -2.87 -19.60
N GLY A 288 51.29 -2.20 -20.33
CA GLY A 288 51.42 -2.30 -21.78
C GLY A 288 52.35 -1.25 -22.34
#